data_AF-A0A968TYA2-F1
#
_entry.id   AF-A0A968TYA2-F1
#
_cell.length_a   1.000
_cell.length_b   1.000
_cell.length_c   1.000
_cell.angle_alpha   90.00
_cell.angle_beta   90.00
_cell.angle_gamma   90.00
#
_symmetry.space_group_name_H-M   'P 1'
#
loop_
_entity.id
_entity.type
_entity.pdbx_description
1 polymer ?
#
loop_
_entity_poly.entity_id
_entity_poly.type
_entity_poly.pdbx_seq_one_letter_code
_entity_poly.pdbx_strand_id
1 'polypeptide(L)'
;MTPVPDIQFYSAAEYAPLTLDTDTVAQSIAKVFCNQLDFTRLVEQVYAAGARIFVEVGAARTCSRWVDSILDERPHVALSVNKRGVDDHTSLVRLLAQLASHSVPLNLAPLYAPPASEPPRHALLRQVPTGGACIADISAHPTSNCASTHRRYHPNPPRLSFRATATVTRRARI
;
A
#
# COMPACT_ATOMS: atom_id res chain seq x y z
N MET A 1 6.90 -12.94 2.41
CA MET A 1 6.01 -11.97 3.10
C MET A 1 5.22 -12.73 4.15
N THR A 2 5.02 -12.16 5.34
CA THR A 2 4.21 -12.79 6.39
C THR A 2 2.75 -12.34 6.25
N PRO A 3 1.77 -13.25 6.24
CA PRO A 3 0.36 -12.88 6.22
C PRO A 3 0.04 -12.06 7.48
N VAL A 4 -0.75 -10.99 7.31
CA VAL A 4 -1.25 -10.21 8.43
C VAL A 4 -2.57 -10.83 8.87
N PRO A 5 -2.69 -11.34 10.11
CA PRO A 5 -3.94 -11.92 10.60
C PRO A 5 -5.10 -10.93 10.44
N ASP A 6 -6.28 -11.46 10.13
CA ASP A 6 -7.54 -10.70 10.03
C ASP A 6 -7.59 -9.62 8.94
N ILE A 7 -6.61 -9.58 8.03
CA ILE A 7 -6.62 -8.69 6.85
C ILE A 7 -6.75 -9.51 5.57
N GLN A 8 -7.85 -9.27 4.85
CA GLN A 8 -8.05 -9.80 3.51
C GLN A 8 -7.47 -8.82 2.48
N PHE A 9 -6.53 -9.28 1.66
CA PHE A 9 -6.03 -8.51 0.52
C PHE A 9 -6.86 -8.85 -0.71
N TYR A 10 -7.16 -7.88 -1.55
CA TYR A 10 -7.84 -8.09 -2.84
C TYR A 10 -6.90 -7.75 -3.98
N SER A 11 -6.91 -8.59 -5.02
CA SER A 11 -6.19 -8.37 -6.27
C SER A 11 -6.99 -7.41 -7.15
N ALA A 12 -6.36 -6.32 -7.61
CA ALA A 12 -6.95 -5.44 -8.62
C ALA A 12 -6.88 -6.03 -10.04
N ALA A 13 -6.16 -7.15 -10.23
CA ALA A 13 -6.12 -7.89 -11.50
C ALA A 13 -7.23 -8.95 -11.59
N GLU A 14 -7.47 -9.69 -10.50
CA GLU A 14 -8.40 -10.83 -10.48
C GLU A 14 -9.74 -10.48 -9.82
N TYR A 15 -9.82 -9.33 -9.15
CA TYR A 15 -11.01 -8.86 -8.43
C TYR A 15 -11.49 -9.85 -7.36
N ALA A 16 -10.53 -10.53 -6.73
CA ALA A 16 -10.75 -11.60 -5.75
C ALA A 16 -9.71 -11.52 -4.63
N PRO A 17 -9.92 -12.21 -3.49
CA PRO A 17 -8.92 -12.32 -2.44
C PRO A 17 -7.56 -12.79 -2.97
N LEU A 18 -6.50 -12.12 -2.52
CA LEU A 18 -5.12 -12.35 -2.91
C LEU A 18 -4.36 -13.01 -1.77
N THR A 19 -3.73 -14.14 -2.06
CA THR A 19 -2.75 -14.77 -1.17
C THR A 19 -1.47 -13.93 -1.18
N LEU A 20 -0.90 -13.65 0.00
CA LEU A 20 0.33 -12.87 0.11
C LEU A 20 1.59 -13.74 -0.02
N ASP A 21 1.85 -14.24 -1.24
CA ASP A 21 3.12 -14.85 -1.61
C ASP A 21 3.82 -14.03 -2.72
N THR A 22 5.13 -14.24 -2.85
CA THR A 22 5.96 -13.42 -3.74
C THR A 22 5.52 -13.54 -5.21
N ASP A 23 5.21 -14.75 -5.66
CA ASP A 23 4.94 -15.03 -7.07
C ASP A 23 3.53 -14.55 -7.46
N THR A 24 2.53 -14.76 -6.61
CA THR A 24 1.16 -14.26 -6.86
C THR A 24 1.09 -12.75 -6.84
N VAL A 25 1.81 -12.08 -5.92
CA VAL A 25 1.85 -10.61 -5.88
C VAL A 25 2.56 -10.07 -7.11
N ALA A 26 3.71 -10.65 -7.50
CA ALA A 26 4.42 -10.24 -8.71
C ALA A 26 3.52 -10.39 -9.96
N GLN A 27 2.82 -11.52 -10.07
CA GLN A 27 1.90 -11.77 -11.18
C GLN A 27 0.71 -10.81 -11.17
N SER A 28 0.12 -10.54 -10.00
CA SER A 28 -0.99 -9.58 -9.87
C SER A 28 -0.56 -8.18 -10.31
N ILE A 29 0.60 -7.71 -9.85
CA ILE A 29 1.17 -6.43 -10.25
C ILE A 29 1.37 -6.38 -11.76
N ALA A 30 2.06 -7.37 -12.33
CA ALA A 30 2.30 -7.43 -13.77
C ALA A 30 0.99 -7.38 -14.57
N LYS A 31 -0.05 -8.10 -14.13
CA LYS A 31 -1.37 -8.07 -14.77
C LYS A 31 -2.05 -6.70 -14.66
N VAL A 32 -1.99 -6.03 -13.53
CA VAL A 32 -2.57 -4.68 -13.36
C VAL A 32 -1.90 -3.68 -14.32
N PHE A 33 -0.59 -3.80 -14.56
CA PHE A 33 0.12 -2.92 -15.49
C PHE A 33 -0.14 -3.24 -16.97
N CYS A 34 -0.40 -4.50 -17.30
CA CYS A 34 -0.58 -4.94 -18.68
C CYS A 34 -2.06 -4.95 -19.13
N ASN A 35 -3.02 -4.75 -18.22
CA ASN A 35 -4.45 -4.82 -18.53
C ASN A 35 -5.18 -3.58 -18.00
N GLN A 36 -6.39 -3.35 -18.52
CA GLN A 36 -7.25 -2.30 -18.00
C GLN A 36 -7.78 -2.67 -16.60
N LEU A 37 -7.76 -1.69 -15.70
CA LEU A 37 -8.36 -1.80 -14.37
C LEU A 37 -9.87 -1.56 -14.42
N ASP A 38 -10.64 -2.55 -13.98
CA ASP A 38 -12.08 -2.44 -13.72
C ASP A 38 -12.31 -2.16 -12.23
N PHE A 39 -12.20 -0.88 -11.87
CA PHE A 39 -12.37 -0.46 -10.48
C PHE A 39 -13.81 -0.68 -9.97
N THR A 40 -14.82 -0.57 -10.84
CA THR A 40 -16.22 -0.85 -10.51
C THR A 40 -16.38 -2.28 -10.03
N ARG A 41 -15.87 -3.25 -10.80
CA ARG A 41 -15.90 -4.66 -10.40
C ARG A 41 -15.20 -4.89 -9.06
N LEU A 42 -14.06 -4.25 -8.81
CA LEU A 42 -13.36 -4.39 -7.54
C LEU A 42 -14.23 -3.91 -6.36
N VAL A 43 -14.81 -2.71 -6.48
CA VAL A 43 -15.65 -2.10 -5.44
C VAL A 43 -16.89 -2.95 -5.16
N GLU A 44 -17.55 -3.45 -6.21
CA GLU A 44 -18.71 -4.34 -6.07
C GLU A 44 -18.37 -5.63 -5.33
N GLN A 45 -17.23 -6.24 -5.64
CA GLN A 45 -16.79 -7.48 -4.98
C GLN A 45 -16.54 -7.28 -3.49
N VAL A 46 -15.83 -6.22 -3.11
CA VAL A 46 -15.56 -5.94 -1.68
C VAL A 46 -16.82 -5.49 -0.94
N TYR A 47 -17.72 -4.78 -1.61
CA TYR A 47 -19.02 -4.40 -1.04
C TYR A 47 -19.90 -5.63 -0.80
N ALA A 48 -19.96 -6.56 -1.76
CA ALA A 48 -20.64 -7.84 -1.62
C ALA A 48 -20.04 -8.70 -0.49
N ALA A 49 -18.73 -8.60 -0.26
CA ALA A 49 -18.05 -9.23 0.88
C ALA A 49 -18.32 -8.54 2.23
N GLY A 50 -19.10 -7.45 2.27
CA GLY A 50 -19.57 -6.80 3.49
C GLY A 50 -18.88 -5.46 3.81
N ALA A 51 -17.97 -4.97 2.98
CA ALA A 51 -17.34 -3.66 3.21
C ALA A 51 -18.37 -2.52 3.11
N ARG A 52 -18.37 -1.62 4.08
CA ARG A 52 -19.24 -0.41 4.11
C ARG A 52 -18.47 0.89 4.29
N ILE A 53 -17.24 0.82 4.79
CA ILE A 53 -16.37 1.98 4.99
C ILE A 53 -15.15 1.79 4.10
N PHE A 54 -14.89 2.77 3.24
CA PHE A 54 -13.79 2.80 2.30
C PHE A 54 -12.84 3.94 2.68
N VAL A 55 -11.56 3.65 2.88
CA VAL A 55 -10.56 4.66 3.24
C VAL A 55 -9.49 4.71 2.16
N GLU A 56 -9.40 5.84 1.46
CA GLU A 56 -8.37 6.16 0.48
C GLU A 56 -7.14 6.73 1.19
N VAL A 57 -6.03 5.99 1.13
CA VAL A 57 -4.72 6.44 1.60
C VAL A 57 -3.92 6.92 0.39
N GLY A 58 -3.91 8.23 0.17
CA GLY A 58 -3.25 8.82 -0.98
C GLY A 58 -3.53 10.30 -1.10
N ALA A 59 -2.91 10.95 -2.07
CA ALA A 59 -3.15 12.35 -2.35
C ALA A 59 -4.51 12.53 -3.05
N ALA A 60 -5.30 13.50 -2.58
CA ALA A 60 -6.62 13.84 -3.09
C ALA A 60 -7.71 12.80 -2.79
N ARG A 61 -8.79 12.80 -3.59
CA ARG A 61 -10.05 12.11 -3.32
C ARG A 61 -10.56 11.32 -4.52
N THR A 62 -9.66 10.75 -5.31
CA THR A 62 -10.05 10.17 -6.59
C THR A 62 -10.78 8.85 -6.36
N CYS A 63 -10.19 7.94 -5.59
CA CYS A 63 -10.79 6.63 -5.33
C CYS A 63 -12.06 6.77 -4.50
N SER A 64 -12.09 7.63 -3.47
CA SER A 64 -13.31 7.85 -2.68
C SER A 64 -14.46 8.36 -3.55
N ARG A 65 -14.21 9.30 -4.46
CA ARG A 65 -15.24 9.81 -5.38
C ARG A 65 -15.75 8.74 -6.35
N TRP A 66 -14.86 7.88 -6.84
CA TRP A 66 -15.26 6.76 -7.68
C TRP A 66 -16.12 5.77 -6.91
N VAL A 67 -15.76 5.45 -5.66
CA VAL A 67 -16.59 4.62 -4.78
C VAL A 67 -17.96 5.25 -4.58
N ASP A 68 -18.04 6.55 -4.28
CA ASP A 68 -19.31 7.27 -4.14
C ASP A 68 -20.17 7.13 -5.40
N SER A 69 -19.57 7.29 -6.59
CA SER A 69 -20.28 7.16 -7.87
C SER A 69 -20.69 5.72 -8.21
N ILE A 70 -19.88 4.72 -7.82
CA ILE A 70 -20.17 3.30 -8.07
C ILE A 70 -21.28 2.80 -7.14
N LEU A 71 -21.22 3.18 -5.86
CA LEU A 71 -22.15 2.70 -4.85
C LEU A 71 -23.44 3.51 -4.80
N ASP A 72 -23.41 4.77 -5.24
CA ASP A 72 -24.56 5.67 -5.36
C ASP A 72 -25.37 5.72 -4.05
N GLU A 73 -26.69 5.48 -4.08
CA GLU A 73 -27.53 5.53 -2.88
C GLU A 73 -27.34 4.33 -1.92
N ARG A 74 -26.51 3.34 -2.26
CA ARG A 74 -26.30 2.18 -1.39
C ARG A 74 -25.60 2.61 -0.10
N PRO A 75 -25.92 2.00 1.07
CA PRO A 75 -25.29 2.38 2.32
C PRO A 75 -23.76 2.18 2.32
N HIS A 76 -23.01 3.27 2.29
CA HIS A 76 -21.55 3.25 2.37
C HIS A 76 -21.00 4.60 2.83
N VAL A 77 -19.73 4.63 3.19
CA VAL A 77 -18.97 5.86 3.42
C VAL A 77 -17.60 5.75 2.77
N ALA A 78 -17.27 6.69 1.90
CA ALA A 78 -15.95 6.80 1.28
C ALA A 78 -15.17 8.01 1.82
N LEU A 79 -14.05 7.73 2.48
CA LEU A 79 -13.22 8.70 3.16
C LEU A 79 -11.83 8.76 2.51
N SER A 80 -11.22 9.94 2.51
CA SER A 80 -9.83 10.11 2.08
C SER A 80 -9.03 10.77 3.21
N VAL A 81 -7.81 10.27 3.40
CA VAL A 81 -6.85 10.73 4.41
C VAL A 81 -6.34 12.15 4.10
N ASN A 82 -6.14 12.48 2.83
CA ASN A 82 -5.61 13.77 2.40
C ASN A 82 -6.52 14.43 1.36
N LYS A 83 -7.02 15.64 1.66
CA LYS A 83 -7.78 16.45 0.71
C LYS A 83 -6.92 17.60 0.22
N ARG A 84 -6.71 17.69 -1.11
CA ARG A 84 -6.02 18.81 -1.75
C ARG A 84 -6.63 20.15 -1.30
N GLY A 85 -5.78 21.07 -0.86
CA GLY A 85 -6.19 22.41 -0.40
C GLY A 85 -6.68 22.45 1.05
N VAL A 86 -6.58 21.35 1.80
CA VAL A 86 -6.82 21.30 3.24
C VAL A 86 -5.53 20.87 3.91
N ASP A 87 -5.23 21.47 5.06
CA ASP A 87 -4.14 21.04 5.93
C ASP A 87 -4.24 19.53 6.27
N ASP A 88 -3.09 18.85 6.30
CA ASP A 88 -3.01 17.39 6.48
C ASP A 88 -3.50 16.97 7.86
N HIS A 89 -3.15 17.73 8.92
CA HIS A 89 -3.61 17.45 10.27
C HIS A 89 -5.13 17.56 10.38
N THR A 90 -5.70 18.62 9.80
CA THR A 90 -7.14 18.85 9.72
C THR A 90 -7.84 17.74 8.95
N SER A 91 -7.26 17.27 7.84
CA SER A 91 -7.81 16.17 7.05
C SER A 91 -7.83 14.85 7.84
N LEU A 92 -6.75 14.56 8.56
CA LEU A 92 -6.65 13.39 9.43
C LEU A 92 -7.64 13.43 10.60
N VAL A 93 -7.74 14.56 11.31
CA VAL A 93 -8.70 14.70 12.42
C VAL A 93 -10.14 14.54 11.94
N ARG A 94 -10.48 15.09 10.77
CA ARG A 94 -11.81 14.91 10.15
C ARG A 94 -12.08 13.45 9.77
N LEU A 95 -11.09 12.73 9.25
CA LEU A 95 -11.20 11.30 8.96
C LEU A 95 -11.52 10.52 10.24
N LEU A 96 -10.74 10.76 11.30
CA LEU A 96 -10.92 10.07 12.58
C LEU A 96 -12.26 10.38 13.24
N ALA A 97 -12.72 11.63 13.17
CA ALA A 97 -14.04 12.03 13.66
C ALA A 97 -15.18 11.30 12.94
N GLN A 98 -15.07 11.12 11.62
CA GLN A 98 -16.04 10.35 10.83
C GLN A 98 -16.01 8.86 11.22
N LEU A 99 -14.82 8.25 11.31
CA LEU A 99 -14.69 6.85 11.75
C LEU A 99 -15.27 6.63 13.16
N ALA A 100 -15.02 7.56 14.09
CA ALA A 100 -15.62 7.52 15.43
C ALA A 100 -17.16 7.65 15.38
N SER A 101 -17.70 8.49 14.51
CA SER A 101 -19.15 8.64 14.31
C SER A 101 -19.79 7.36 13.75
N HIS A 102 -19.04 6.56 13.01
CA HIS A 102 -19.44 5.22 12.54
C HIS A 102 -19.15 4.09 13.54
N SER A 103 -18.78 4.43 14.79
CA SER A 103 -18.48 3.45 15.85
C SER A 103 -17.34 2.48 15.50
N VAL A 104 -16.39 2.91 14.66
CA VAL A 104 -15.17 2.14 14.40
C VAL A 104 -14.30 2.18 15.66
N PRO A 105 -13.80 1.03 16.15
CA PRO A 105 -12.87 1.02 17.28
C PRO A 105 -11.54 1.66 16.86
N LEU A 106 -11.18 2.78 17.50
CA LEU A 106 -9.96 3.54 17.20
C LEU A 106 -8.99 3.51 18.37
N ASN A 107 -7.72 3.24 18.09
CA ASN A 107 -6.63 3.49 19.02
C ASN A 107 -5.95 4.82 18.66
N LEU A 108 -6.20 5.86 19.46
CA LEU A 108 -5.65 7.20 19.24
C LEU A 108 -4.32 7.45 19.94
N ALA A 109 -3.83 6.51 20.77
CA ALA A 109 -2.57 6.67 21.50
C ALA A 109 -1.37 7.06 20.60
N PRO A 110 -1.21 6.52 19.36
CA PRO A 110 -0.11 6.91 18.48
C PRO A 110 -0.08 8.39 18.08
N LEU A 111 -1.21 9.11 18.12
CA LEU A 111 -1.26 10.54 17.77
C LEU A 111 -0.62 11.44 18.83
N TYR A 112 -0.56 10.96 20.07
CA TYR A 112 -0.02 11.70 21.21
C TYR A 112 1.36 11.18 21.64
N ALA A 113 1.94 10.26 20.85
CA ALA A 113 3.29 9.80 21.10
C ALA A 113 4.27 10.97 20.91
N PRO A 114 5.29 11.11 21.78
CA PRO A 114 6.33 12.10 21.57
C PRO A 114 7.01 11.84 20.20
N PRO A 115 7.49 12.89 19.52
CA PRO A 115 8.13 12.74 18.23
C PRO A 115 9.30 11.74 18.36
N ALA A 116 9.30 10.73 17.50
CA ALA A 116 10.44 9.82 17.41
C ALA A 116 11.70 10.65 17.10
N SER A 117 12.82 10.34 17.75
CA SER A 117 14.11 10.95 17.42
C SER A 117 14.34 10.86 15.92
N GLU A 118 14.61 11.99 15.24
CA GLU A 118 14.83 11.99 13.79
C GLU A 118 15.88 10.92 13.43
N PRO A 119 15.55 9.92 12.61
CA PRO A 119 16.57 9.01 12.12
C PRO A 119 17.62 9.81 11.33
N PRO A 120 18.89 9.39 11.33
CA PRO A 120 19.92 10.08 10.57
C PRO A 120 19.46 10.23 9.12
N ARG A 121 19.49 11.47 8.62
CA ARG A 121 19.09 11.82 7.27
C ARG A 121 20.00 11.07 6.31
N HIS A 122 19.54 9.94 5.76
CA HIS A 122 20.29 9.25 4.72
C HIS A 122 20.44 10.22 3.55
N ALA A 123 21.67 10.62 3.25
CA ALA A 123 21.94 11.48 2.10
C ALA A 123 21.37 10.80 0.84
N LEU A 124 20.41 11.45 0.19
CA LEU A 124 19.78 11.01 -1.07
C LEU A 124 20.73 11.10 -2.28
N LEU A 125 21.96 11.56 -2.06
CA LEU A 125 22.98 11.67 -3.09
C LEU A 125 23.72 10.34 -3.22
N ARG A 126 23.23 9.47 -4.10
CA ARG A 126 24.06 8.45 -4.73
C ARG A 126 24.59 9.01 -6.04
N GLN A 127 25.90 9.12 -6.15
CA GLN A 127 26.51 9.35 -7.45
C GLN A 127 26.31 8.10 -8.30
N VAL A 128 25.49 8.21 -9.35
CA VAL A 128 25.37 7.20 -10.38
C VAL A 128 26.35 7.59 -11.48
N PRO A 129 27.39 6.79 -11.76
CA PRO A 129 28.26 7.05 -12.90
C PRO A 129 27.41 6.95 -14.17
N THR A 130 27.19 8.09 -14.82
CA THR A 130 26.54 8.18 -16.12
C THR A 130 27.62 8.26 -17.19
N GLY A 131 27.50 7.42 -18.24
CA GLY A 131 28.49 7.31 -19.31
C GLY A 131 29.10 5.90 -19.38
N GLY A 132 28.38 4.98 -20.02
CA GLY A 132 28.94 3.72 -20.49
C GLY A 132 29.47 3.85 -21.93
N ALA A 133 29.99 2.76 -22.49
CA ALA A 133 30.33 2.71 -23.91
C ALA A 133 29.12 3.09 -24.77
N CYS A 134 29.37 3.72 -25.93
CA CYS A 134 28.30 4.08 -26.86
C CYS A 134 27.53 2.80 -27.25
N ILE A 135 26.20 2.87 -27.34
CA ILE A 135 25.37 1.72 -27.72
C ILE A 135 25.79 1.15 -29.08
N ALA A 136 26.32 2.00 -29.96
CA ALA A 136 26.88 1.60 -31.24
C ALA A 136 28.13 0.72 -31.09
N ASP A 137 29.01 1.00 -30.13
CA ASP A 137 30.24 0.25 -29.87
C ASP A 137 29.95 -1.12 -29.24
N ILE A 138 28.89 -1.20 -28.43
CA ILE A 138 28.38 -2.46 -27.84
C ILE A 138 27.85 -3.39 -28.93
N SER A 139 27.32 -2.84 -30.02
CA SER A 139 26.75 -3.60 -31.14
C SER A 139 27.80 -4.16 -32.09
N ALA A 140 28.97 -3.49 -32.18
CA ALA A 140 30.01 -3.79 -33.16
C ALA A 140 30.97 -4.92 -32.76
N HIS A 141 31.03 -5.29 -31.48
CA HIS A 141 31.90 -6.36 -30.97
C HIS A 141 31.13 -7.29 -30.01
N PRO A 142 30.47 -8.36 -30.50
CA PRO A 142 29.69 -9.26 -29.66
C PRO A 142 30.54 -10.16 -28.74
N THR A 143 31.87 -10.04 -28.75
CA THR A 143 32.75 -10.82 -27.87
C THR A 143 33.90 -9.97 -27.34
N SER A 144 33.61 -9.12 -26.35
CA SER A 144 34.59 -8.87 -25.31
C SER A 144 33.94 -9.18 -23.99
N ASN A 145 34.65 -9.98 -23.20
CA ASN A 145 34.18 -10.62 -22.00
C ASN A 145 33.54 -9.58 -21.07
N CYS A 146 32.21 -9.48 -21.09
CA CYS A 146 31.48 -8.89 -19.98
C CYS A 146 31.72 -9.87 -18.85
N ALA A 147 32.79 -9.62 -18.09
CA ALA A 147 32.82 -10.00 -16.69
C ALA A 147 31.66 -9.24 -16.04
N SER A 148 30.46 -9.75 -16.28
CA SER A 148 29.36 -9.68 -15.37
C SER A 148 29.95 -10.24 -14.09
N THR A 149 30.48 -9.33 -13.28
CA THR A 149 30.46 -9.53 -11.85
C THR A 149 29.00 -9.83 -11.60
N HIS A 150 28.68 -11.13 -11.52
CA HIS A 150 27.53 -11.64 -10.83
C HIS A 150 27.59 -10.88 -9.52
N ARG A 151 26.83 -9.78 -9.44
CA ARG A 151 26.61 -9.11 -8.19
C ARG A 151 25.81 -10.15 -7.45
N ARG A 152 26.52 -11.00 -6.69
CA ARG A 152 25.88 -11.97 -5.81
C ARG A 152 24.85 -11.15 -5.08
N TYR A 153 23.60 -11.57 -5.21
CA TYR A 153 22.54 -11.07 -4.36
C TYR A 153 23.04 -11.28 -2.94
N HIS A 154 23.48 -10.20 -2.30
CA HIS A 154 23.71 -10.21 -0.86
C HIS A 154 22.31 -10.11 -0.26
N PRO A 155 21.83 -11.16 0.45
CA PRO A 155 20.58 -11.04 1.17
C PRO A 155 20.71 -9.88 2.15
N ASN A 156 19.67 -9.06 2.22
CA ASN A 156 19.55 -7.98 3.19
C ASN A 156 19.73 -8.59 4.60
N PRO A 157 20.51 -8.01 5.52
CA PRO A 157 20.55 -8.49 6.89
C PRO A 157 19.13 -8.48 7.48
N PRO A 158 18.79 -9.42 8.37
CA PRO A 158 17.44 -9.52 8.93
C PRO A 158 17.09 -8.19 9.62
N ARG A 159 15.97 -7.60 9.19
CA ARG A 159 15.39 -6.45 9.91
C ARG A 159 14.99 -6.93 11.31
N LEU A 160 15.41 -6.18 12.34
CA LEU A 160 15.01 -6.42 13.72
C LEU A 160 13.49 -6.60 13.80
N SER A 161 13.07 -7.75 14.30
CA SER A 161 11.66 -8.03 14.60
C SER A 161 11.29 -7.30 15.89
N PHE A 162 10.39 -6.32 15.77
CA PHE A 162 9.70 -5.77 16.93
C PHE A 162 8.56 -6.73 17.29
N ARG A 163 8.65 -7.39 18.45
CA ARG A 163 7.54 -8.12 19.05
C ARG A 163 6.62 -7.11 19.74
N ALA A 164 5.47 -6.82 19.14
CA ALA A 164 4.34 -6.25 19.85
C ALA A 164 3.46 -7.41 20.33
N THR A 165 3.51 -7.70 21.62
CA THR A 165 2.61 -8.65 22.28
C THR A 165 1.31 -7.92 22.59
N ALA A 166 0.21 -8.31 21.94
CA ALA A 166 -1.13 -7.89 22.34
C ALA A 166 -1.92 -9.13 22.77
N THR A 167 -2.16 -9.24 24.07
CA THR A 167 -3.11 -10.19 24.66
C THR A 167 -4.44 -9.47 24.78
N VAL A 168 -5.49 -9.96 24.13
CA VAL A 168 -6.86 -9.54 24.46
C VAL A 168 -7.77 -10.77 24.54
N THR A 169 -8.33 -10.91 25.73
CA THR A 169 -9.18 -11.99 26.22
C THR A 169 -10.57 -11.94 25.59
N ARG A 170 -11.06 -13.07 25.09
CA ARG A 170 -12.47 -13.24 24.68
C ARG A 170 -13.41 -13.23 25.89
N ARG A 171 -14.51 -12.47 25.80
CA ARG A 171 -15.86 -12.81 26.29
C ARG A 171 -16.83 -11.87 25.57
N ALA A 172 -17.74 -12.32 24.71
CA ALA A 172 -18.93 -13.17 24.85
C ALA A 172 -20.15 -12.29 24.54
N ARG A 173 -21.01 -12.80 23.66
CA ARG A 173 -22.27 -12.24 23.15
C ARG A 173 -23.10 -11.52 24.21
N ILE A 174 -23.86 -10.51 23.79
CA ILE A 174 -25.32 -10.60 23.56
C ILE A 174 -25.59 -9.90 22.23
#